data_AF-A0A8T4FEL9-F1
#
_entry.id   AF-A0A8T4FEL9-F1
#
_cell.length_a   1.000
_cell.length_b   1.000
_cell.length_c   1.000
_cell.angle_alpha   90.00
_cell.angle_beta   90.00
_cell.angle_gamma   90.00
#
_symmetry.space_group_name_H-M   'P 1'
#
loop_
_entity.id
_entity.type
_entity.pdbx_description
1 polymer ?
#
loop_
_entity_poly.entity_id
_entity_poly.type
_entity_poly.pdbx_seq_one_letter_code
_entity_poly.pdbx_strand_id
1 'polypeptide(L)'
;MLLKAADEITAFAAFPVAHWKKIWSTNPLERLNRENKRRADVVQVFPNAPALARLAGTVLAEPQDEWQVTDRHYLSETSMAELHPATAAPSE
;
A
#
# COMPACT_ATOMS: atom_id res chain seq x y z
N MET A 1 -13.83 22.53 6.17
CA MET A 1 -12.72 21.86 5.46
C MET A 1 -13.00 20.37 5.33
N LEU A 2 -13.21 19.61 6.41
CA LEU A 2 -13.51 18.16 6.34
C LEU A 2 -14.75 17.80 5.50
N LEU A 3 -15.84 18.57 5.63
CA LEU A 3 -17.05 18.34 4.81
C LEU A 3 -16.83 18.50 3.31
N LYS A 4 -15.80 19.23 2.88
CA LYS A 4 -15.45 19.39 1.46
C LYS A 4 -14.59 18.23 0.92
N ALA A 5 -14.00 17.42 1.80
CA ALA A 5 -13.17 16.27 1.49
C ALA A 5 -13.89 14.94 1.82
N ALA A 6 -15.22 14.98 1.99
CA ALA A 6 -16.00 13.82 2.41
C ALA A 6 -15.74 12.61 1.50
N ASP A 7 -15.85 12.82 0.18
CA ASP A 7 -15.65 11.77 -0.83
C ASP A 7 -14.23 11.17 -0.76
N GLU A 8 -13.22 12.00 -0.53
CA GLU A 8 -11.82 11.58 -0.41
C GLU A 8 -11.59 10.73 0.84
N ILE A 9 -12.16 11.15 1.98
CA ILE A 9 -12.01 10.46 3.26
C ILE A 9 -12.81 9.15 3.29
N THR A 10 -13.93 9.07 2.58
CA THR A 10 -14.77 7.87 2.51
C THR A 10 -14.48 6.95 1.32
N ALA A 11 -13.47 7.24 0.50
CA ALA A 11 -13.13 6.43 -0.67
C ALA A 11 -12.88 4.94 -0.34
N PHE A 12 -12.40 4.64 0.87
CA PHE A 12 -12.22 3.26 1.34
C PHE A 12 -13.53 2.46 1.41
N ALA A 13 -14.68 3.14 1.54
CA ALA A 13 -15.99 2.49 1.63
C ALA A 13 -16.45 1.85 0.31
N ALA A 14 -15.76 2.15 -0.80
CA ALA A 14 -15.94 1.44 -2.06
C ALA A 14 -15.38 0.01 -2.04
N PHE A 15 -14.55 -0.35 -1.04
CA PHE A 15 -13.95 -1.66 -0.90
C PHE A 15 -14.76 -2.57 0.04
N PRO A 16 -14.60 -3.91 -0.04
CA PRO A 16 -15.17 -4.83 0.94
C PRO A 16 -14.80 -4.44 2.37
N VAL A 17 -15.72 -4.63 3.32
CA VAL A 17 -15.54 -4.24 4.73
C VAL A 17 -14.30 -4.89 5.36
N ALA A 18 -13.93 -6.09 4.88
CA ALA A 18 -12.70 -6.78 5.29
C ALA A 18 -11.42 -5.97 5.02
N HIS A 19 -11.44 -4.99 4.11
CA HIS A 19 -10.29 -4.20 3.70
C HIS A 19 -10.24 -2.80 4.31
N TRP A 20 -11.36 -2.28 4.84
CA TRP A 20 -11.44 -0.90 5.36
C TRP A 20 -10.32 -0.60 6.35
N LYS A 21 -10.08 -1.49 7.31
CA LYS A 21 -9.04 -1.30 8.33
C LYS A 21 -7.63 -1.17 7.75
N LYS A 22 -7.37 -1.84 6.62
CA LYS A 22 -6.07 -1.82 5.94
C LYS A 22 -5.92 -0.53 5.11
N ILE A 23 -7.00 -0.06 4.48
CA ILE A 23 -7.00 1.10 3.60
C ILE A 23 -6.97 2.42 4.38
N TRP A 24 -7.81 2.56 5.42
CA TRP A 24 -7.91 3.83 6.15
C TRP A 24 -6.76 4.08 7.14
N SER A 25 -5.88 3.08 7.35
CA SER A 25 -4.85 3.09 8.39
C SER A 25 -3.54 3.56 7.79
N THR A 26 -2.93 4.57 8.42
CA THR A 26 -1.62 5.09 8.02
C THR A 26 -0.46 4.29 8.61
N ASN A 27 -0.72 3.33 9.52
CA ASN A 27 0.34 2.62 10.24
C ASN A 27 1.37 1.89 9.33
N PRO A 28 0.98 1.19 8.25
CA PRO A 28 1.95 0.59 7.34
C PRO A 28 2.85 1.64 6.65
N LEU A 29 2.24 2.75 6.22
CA LEU A 29 2.94 3.86 5.58
C LEU A 29 3.89 4.57 6.56
N GLU A 30 3.45 4.80 7.80
CA GLU A 30 4.28 5.38 8.86
C GLU A 30 5.47 4.48 9.21
N ARG A 31 5.28 3.16 9.24
CA ARG A 31 6.37 2.19 9.44
C ARG A 31 7.40 2.26 8.32
N LEU A 32 6.95 2.28 7.06
CA LEU A 32 7.81 2.43 5.88
C LEU A 32 8.57 3.76 5.89
N ASN A 33 7.87 4.87 6.16
CA ASN A 33 8.47 6.20 6.21
C ASN A 33 9.51 6.31 7.32
N ARG A 34 9.25 5.69 8.48
CA ARG A 34 10.22 5.64 9.58
C ARG A 34 11.48 4.89 9.20
N GLU A 35 11.35 3.77 8.49
CA GLU A 35 12.51 2.98 8.04
C GLU A 35 13.31 3.69 6.95
N ASN A 36 12.63 4.29 5.97
CA ASN A 36 13.27 5.13 4.96
C ASN A 36 14.05 6.29 5.60
N LYS A 37 13.43 7.00 6.54
CA LYS A 37 14.09 8.08 7.28
C LYS A 37 15.31 7.57 8.05
N ARG A 38 15.17 6.49 8.82
CA ARG A 38 16.27 5.89 9.59
C ARG A 38 17.47 5.52 8.72
N ARG A 39 17.25 4.93 7.54
CA ARG A 39 18.35 4.58 6.61
C ARG A 39 18.94 5.79 5.88
N ALA A 40 18.10 6.78 5.54
CA ALA A 40 18.56 8.03 4.95
C ALA A 40 19.40 8.86 5.94
N ASP A 41 19.04 8.85 7.23
CA ASP A 41 19.76 9.56 8.30
C ASP A 41 21.22 9.08 8.45
N VAL A 42 21.51 7.81 8.10
CA VAL A 42 22.87 7.26 8.08
C VAL A 42 23.71 7.82 6.93
N VAL A 43 23.09 8.04 5.75
CA VAL A 43 23.79 8.54 4.56
C VAL A 43 24.01 10.05 4.64
N GLN A 44 23.09 10.78 5.30
CA GLN A 44 23.05 12.25 5.47
C GLN A 44 22.91 13.04 4.17
N VAL A 45 23.84 12.86 3.20
CA VAL A 45 23.86 13.55 1.92
C VAL A 45 24.06 12.55 0.79
N PHE A 46 23.14 12.55 -0.18
CA PHE A 46 23.22 11.68 -1.36
C PHE A 46 23.95 12.37 -2.52
N PRO A 47 24.77 11.64 -3.29
CA PRO A 47 25.51 12.21 -4.42
C PRO A 47 24.61 12.55 -5.63
N ASN A 48 23.41 11.94 -5.72
CA ASN A 48 22.41 12.20 -6.75
C ASN A 48 21.07 11.53 -6.40
N ALA A 49 19.99 11.92 -7.10
CA ALA A 49 18.66 11.35 -6.89
C ALA A 49 18.57 9.82 -7.12
N PRO A 50 19.24 9.22 -8.14
CA PRO A 50 19.27 7.76 -8.30
C PRO A 50 19.84 7.01 -7.09
N ALA A 51 20.80 7.58 -6.36
CA ALA A 51 21.34 6.96 -5.15
C ALA A 51 20.28 6.87 -4.03
N LEU A 52 19.48 7.93 -3.84
CA LEU A 52 18.35 7.91 -2.92
C LEU A 52 17.29 6.89 -3.35
N ALA A 53 16.95 6.86 -4.64
CA ALA A 53 15.97 5.92 -5.19
C ALA A 53 16.37 4.46 -4.97
N ARG A 54 17.66 4.12 -5.07
CA ARG A 54 18.15 2.76 -4.77
C ARG A 54 17.98 2.39 -3.29
N LEU A 55 18.23 3.31 -2.36
CA LEU A 55 18.04 3.07 -0.94
C LEU A 55 16.55 2.90 -0.60
N ALA A 56 15.71 3.82 -1.07
CA ALA A 56 14.27 3.72 -0.87
C ALA A 56 13.69 2.44 -1.52
N GLY A 57 14.13 2.13 -2.74
CA GLY A 57 13.72 0.92 -3.46
C GLY A 57 14.08 -0.37 -2.73
N THR A 58 15.28 -0.45 -2.15
CA THR A 58 15.69 -1.62 -1.36
C THR A 58 14.92 -1.76 -0.04
N VAL A 59 14.46 -0.66 0.57
CA VAL A 59 13.54 -0.72 1.73
C VAL A 59 12.15 -1.22 1.33
N LEU A 60 11.68 -0.83 0.15
CA LEU A 60 10.34 -1.18 -0.34
C LEU A 60 10.25 -2.60 -0.90
N ALA A 61 11.37 -3.17 -1.36
CA ALA A 61 11.41 -4.51 -1.97
C ALA A 61 10.92 -5.60 -1.01
N GLU A 62 11.35 -5.58 0.26
CA GLU A 62 10.98 -6.62 1.22
C GLU A 62 9.46 -6.65 1.52
N PRO A 63 8.79 -5.52 1.83
CA PRO A 63 7.34 -5.48 1.97
C PRO A 63 6.59 -5.84 0.69
N GLN A 64 7.14 -5.48 -0.48
CA GLN A 64 6.55 -5.85 -1.77
C GLN A 64 6.54 -7.37 -1.94
N ASP A 65 7.67 -8.02 -1.68
CA ASP A 65 7.78 -9.48 -1.75
C ASP A 65 6.86 -10.15 -0.72
N GLU A 66 6.80 -9.66 0.51
CA GLU A 66 5.89 -10.16 1.55
C GLU A 66 4.42 -10.11 1.09
N TRP A 67 4.02 -9.00 0.45
CA TRP A 67 2.66 -8.81 -0.02
C TRP A 67 2.31 -9.65 -1.26
N GLN A 68 3.30 -10.03 -2.06
CA GLN A 68 3.14 -10.87 -3.25
C GLN A 68 3.22 -12.37 -2.98
N VAL A 69 4.07 -12.80 -2.04
CA VAL A 69 4.44 -14.21 -1.85
C VAL A 69 3.56 -14.92 -0.83
N THR A 70 2.98 -14.20 0.13
CA THR A 70 2.19 -14.83 1.19
C THR A 70 0.83 -15.28 0.66
N ASP A 71 0.42 -16.53 0.95
CA ASP A 71 -0.95 -17.07 0.71
C ASP A 71 -2.08 -16.16 1.26
N ARG A 72 -1.72 -15.22 2.13
CA ARG A 72 -2.53 -14.12 2.63
C ARG A 72 -2.03 -12.80 2.04
N HIS A 73 -2.32 -12.58 0.76
CA HIS A 73 -2.16 -11.27 0.12
C HIS A 73 -2.65 -10.14 1.04
N TYR A 74 -1.93 -9.01 1.03
CA TYR A 74 -2.27 -7.86 1.87
C TYR A 74 -3.72 -7.42 1.64
N LEU A 75 -4.23 -7.51 0.41
CA LEU A 75 -5.64 -7.53 0.05
C LEU A 75 -5.94 -8.86 -0.63
N SER A 76 -6.84 -9.68 -0.08
CA SER A 76 -7.09 -11.03 -0.62
C SER A 76 -7.85 -10.96 -1.94
N GLU A 77 -7.41 -11.74 -2.93
CA GLU A 77 -8.06 -11.81 -4.26
C GLU A 77 -9.53 -12.18 -4.16
N THR A 78 -9.89 -13.14 -3.30
CA THR A 78 -11.28 -13.57 -3.08
C THR A 78 -12.18 -12.41 -2.65
N SER A 79 -11.71 -11.55 -1.76
CA SER A 79 -12.50 -10.40 -1.29
C SER A 79 -12.50 -9.29 -2.33
N MET A 80 -11.37 -9.06 -3.00
CA MET A 80 -11.27 -8.08 -4.08
C MET A 80 -12.16 -8.44 -5.29
N ALA A 81 -12.44 -9.71 -5.53
CA ALA A 81 -13.38 -10.14 -6.59
C ALA A 81 -14.82 -9.64 -6.36
N GLU A 82 -15.21 -9.36 -5.10
CA GLU A 82 -16.53 -8.80 -4.77
C GLU A 82 -16.74 -7.38 -5.36
N LEU A 83 -15.66 -6.68 -5.72
CA LEU A 83 -15.70 -5.36 -6.37
C LEU A 83 -16.19 -5.40 -7.83
N HIS A 84 -15.96 -6.53 -8.51
CA HIS A 84 -16.24 -6.71 -9.93
C HIS A 84 -17.06 -7.99 -10.18
N PRO A 85 -18.33 -8.03 -9.73
CA PRO A 85 -19.15 -9.24 -9.83
C PRO A 85 -19.39 -9.72 -11.27
N ALA A 86 -19.25 -8.84 -12.28
CA ALA A 86 -19.52 -9.15 -13.69
C ALA A 86 -18.34 -9.80 -14.45
N THR A 87 -17.12 -9.79 -13.92
CA THR A 87 -15.93 -10.42 -14.57
C THR A 87 -15.77 -11.90 -14.20
N ALA A 88 -16.56 -12.40 -13.23
CA ALA A 88 -16.53 -13.78 -12.76
C ALA A 88 -17.37 -14.77 -13.60
N ALA A 89 -17.89 -14.34 -14.76
CA ALA A 89 -18.50 -15.27 -15.72
C ALA A 89 -17.38 -15.90 -16.58
N PRO A 90 -17.21 -17.23 -16.58
CA PRO A 90 -16.27 -17.88 -17.48
C PRO A 90 -16.70 -17.59 -18.92
N SER A 91 -15.75 -17.16 -19.75
CA SER A 91 -15.90 -17.29 -21.20
C SER A 91 -15.95 -18.79 -21.51
N GLU A 92 -16.99 -19.24 -22.20
CA GLU A 92 -17.17 -20.62 -22.69
C GLU A 92 -15.94 -21.19 -23.40
#